data_AF-A0A1W1Y4X2-F1
#
_entry.id   AF-A0A1W1Y4X2-F1
#
_cell.length_a   1.000
_cell.length_b   1.000
_cell.length_c   1.000
_cell.angle_alpha   90.00
_cell.angle_beta   90.00
_cell.angle_gamma   90.00
#
_symmetry.space_group_name_H-M   'P 1'
#
loop_
_entity.id
_entity.type
_entity.pdbx_description
1 polymer ?
#
loop_
_entity_poly.entity_id
_entity_poly.type
_entity_poly.pdbx_seq_one_letter_code
_entity_poly.pdbx_strand_id
1 'polypeptide(L)'
;MESLIQSLPEDIRKHIEGREYSIDDIGKSGSKILIFDDMVLKITDKSSDDRDAVQMMRWLEGKIPAPRVISFVEDDKCAYLLMTRVRGKMSCDRYYMERPDELIPLLAKAIKMLWSIDIKDCPVMKDLDGELKKAEYRVEHGLVDVSDAEPDTFGENGRFKDPKELLSWLQDHRPSLETVLSHGDLCLPNILIDNGDISGFIDMGNCGIADKWEDIAMCYRSLKHNFDGTYGKVYQGIDPVLLFKELGIEPDMEKIDYYILLDELF
;
A
#
# COMPACT_ATOMS: atom_id res chain seq x y z
N MET A 1 4.61 14.38 25.65
CA MET A 1 5.09 13.02 25.31
C MET A 1 4.48 12.01 26.27
N GLU A 2 4.69 12.13 27.59
CA GLU A 2 4.03 11.29 28.61
C GLU A 2 2.49 11.29 28.52
N SER A 3 1.86 12.42 28.18
CA SER A 3 0.40 12.54 28.08
C SER A 3 -0.23 11.68 26.98
N LEU A 4 0.51 11.40 25.89
CA LEU A 4 0.00 10.56 24.79
C LEU A 4 0.05 9.09 25.18
N ILE A 5 1.16 8.63 25.77
CA ILE A 5 1.32 7.24 26.18
C ILE A 5 0.32 6.84 27.26
N GLN A 6 0.02 7.76 28.20
CA GLN A 6 -0.96 7.52 29.25
C GLN A 6 -2.41 7.37 28.73
N SER A 7 -2.73 7.95 27.58
CA SER A 7 -4.05 7.80 26.96
C SER A 7 -4.21 6.53 26.11
N LEU A 8 -3.13 5.77 25.88
CA LEU A 8 -3.18 4.55 25.06
C LEU A 8 -3.78 3.38 25.85
N PRO A 9 -4.42 2.42 25.17
CA PRO A 9 -4.93 1.21 25.81
C PRO A 9 -3.84 0.47 26.60
N GLU A 10 -4.21 -0.15 27.73
CA GLU A 10 -3.27 -0.84 28.61
C GLU A 10 -2.45 -1.92 27.89
N ASP A 11 -3.11 -2.67 26.99
CA ASP A 11 -2.49 -3.71 26.17
C ASP A 11 -1.48 -3.19 25.14
N ILE A 12 -1.49 -1.89 24.85
CA ILE A 12 -0.45 -1.22 24.05
C ILE A 12 0.61 -0.64 24.98
N ARG A 13 0.18 0.10 26.00
CA ARG A 13 1.04 0.83 26.95
C ARG A 13 2.08 -0.08 27.61
N LYS A 14 1.72 -1.30 28.00
CA LYS A 14 2.63 -2.27 28.63
C LYS A 14 3.87 -2.62 27.79
N HIS A 15 3.83 -2.39 26.47
CA HIS A 15 4.96 -2.66 25.57
C HIS A 15 5.86 -1.45 25.32
N ILE A 16 5.37 -0.23 25.55
CA ILE A 16 6.01 1.01 25.08
C ILE A 16 6.28 2.03 26.19
N GLU A 17 5.76 1.81 27.40
CA GLU A 17 6.00 2.69 28.54
C GLU A 17 7.50 2.83 28.84
N GLY A 18 7.97 4.08 28.96
CA GLY A 18 9.38 4.40 29.19
C GLY A 18 10.30 4.23 27.98
N ARG A 19 9.80 3.88 26.80
CA ARG A 19 10.60 3.76 25.58
C ARG A 19 10.64 5.06 24.79
N GLU A 20 11.79 5.33 24.18
CA GLU A 20 11.95 6.47 23.26
C GLU A 20 11.28 6.17 21.92
N TYR A 21 10.65 7.18 21.33
CA TYR A 21 9.99 7.09 20.03
C TYR A 21 10.06 8.40 19.25
N SER A 22 9.94 8.30 17.94
CA SER A 22 9.65 9.43 17.05
C SER A 22 8.22 9.33 16.52
N ILE A 23 7.64 10.47 16.16
CA ILE A 23 6.35 10.53 15.47
C ILE A 23 6.62 10.74 13.99
N ASP A 24 5.94 9.96 13.15
CA ASP A 24 5.91 10.15 11.71
C ASP A 24 4.48 10.56 11.30
N ASP A 25 4.37 11.77 10.77
CA ASP A 25 3.11 12.37 10.29
C ASP A 25 3.08 12.45 8.75
N ILE A 26 3.98 11.74 8.03
CA ILE A 26 4.13 11.84 6.56
C ILE A 26 3.00 11.13 5.79
N GLY A 27 2.17 10.31 6.45
CA GLY A 27 1.09 9.54 5.80
C GLY A 27 -0.16 10.35 5.47
N LYS A 28 -0.73 10.13 4.26
CA LYS A 28 -1.99 10.76 3.80
C LYS A 28 -3.25 10.24 4.50
N SER A 29 -3.18 9.09 5.17
CA SER A 29 -4.35 8.38 5.73
C SER A 29 -4.88 8.95 7.06
N GLY A 30 -4.37 10.09 7.54
CA GLY A 30 -4.71 10.63 8.85
C GLY A 30 -4.23 9.76 10.04
N SER A 31 -3.43 8.72 9.75
CA SER A 31 -2.84 7.84 10.76
C SER A 31 -1.78 8.57 11.59
N LYS A 32 -1.72 8.27 12.88
CA LYS A 32 -0.59 8.66 13.73
C LYS A 32 0.35 7.48 13.91
N ILE A 33 1.61 7.65 13.49
CA ILE A 33 2.62 6.59 13.56
C ILE A 33 3.67 6.93 14.62
N LEU A 34 3.84 6.04 15.60
CA LEU A 34 4.91 6.11 16.59
C LEU A 34 5.95 5.05 16.26
N ILE A 35 7.18 5.47 16.03
CA ILE A 35 8.29 4.61 15.62
C ILE A 35 9.25 4.45 16.80
N PHE A 36 9.43 3.21 17.24
CA PHE A 36 10.42 2.79 18.23
C PHE A 36 11.62 2.15 17.52
N ASP A 37 12.65 1.75 18.27
CA ASP A 37 13.82 1.06 17.74
C ASP A 37 13.49 -0.29 17.08
N ASP A 38 12.53 -1.04 17.62
CA ASP A 38 12.14 -2.38 17.18
C ASP A 38 10.63 -2.56 16.90
N MET A 39 9.84 -1.51 17.11
CA MET A 39 8.37 -1.55 16.95
C MET A 39 7.83 -0.30 16.25
N VAL A 40 6.64 -0.45 15.69
CA VAL A 40 5.83 0.65 15.16
C VAL A 40 4.43 0.53 15.74
N LEU A 41 3.88 1.63 16.23
CA LEU A 41 2.47 1.74 16.61
C LEU A 41 1.77 2.62 15.59
N LYS A 42 0.81 2.05 14.85
CA LYS A 42 -0.12 2.75 13.96
C LYS A 42 -1.43 2.99 14.71
N ILE A 43 -1.86 4.25 14.77
CA ILE A 43 -3.14 4.65 15.37
C ILE A 43 -4.00 5.25 14.25
N THR A 44 -5.15 4.66 14.00
CA THR A 44 -6.11 5.08 12.97
C THR A 44 -7.48 5.33 13.58
N ASP A 45 -8.31 6.11 12.90
CA ASP A 45 -9.74 6.04 13.15
C ASP A 45 -10.22 4.61 12.85
N LYS A 46 -11.11 4.12 13.69
CA LYS A 46 -11.60 2.75 13.61
C LYS A 46 -12.34 2.52 12.29
N SER A 47 -11.96 1.47 11.58
CA SER A 47 -12.55 1.05 10.32
C SER A 47 -13.05 -0.39 10.41
N SER A 48 -13.97 -0.78 9.53
CA SER A 48 -14.37 -2.19 9.42
C SER A 48 -13.25 -3.09 8.89
N ASP A 49 -12.29 -2.53 8.14
CA ASP A 49 -11.18 -3.26 7.52
C ASP A 49 -10.02 -3.56 8.50
N ASP A 50 -9.96 -2.92 9.67
CA ASP A 50 -8.84 -3.08 10.62
C ASP A 50 -8.65 -4.53 11.09
N ARG A 51 -9.76 -5.26 11.25
CA ARG A 51 -9.72 -6.67 11.67
C ARG A 51 -9.22 -7.59 10.57
N ASP A 52 -9.61 -7.33 9.33
CA ASP A 52 -9.16 -8.08 8.15
C ASP A 52 -7.66 -7.84 7.96
N ALA A 53 -7.20 -6.59 8.07
CA ALA A 53 -5.78 -6.23 8.04
C ALA A 53 -4.97 -7.01 9.08
N VAL A 54 -5.42 -7.04 10.34
CA VAL A 54 -4.74 -7.76 11.42
C VAL A 54 -4.77 -9.27 11.23
N GLN A 55 -5.89 -9.82 10.75
CA GLN A 55 -6.01 -11.24 10.43
C GLN A 55 -5.04 -11.62 9.31
N MET A 56 -4.92 -10.77 8.29
CA MET A 56 -4.02 -10.98 7.17
C MET A 56 -2.56 -10.93 7.60
N MET A 57 -2.16 -9.93 8.37
CA MET A 57 -0.79 -9.82 8.90
C MET A 57 -0.41 -11.03 9.77
N ARG A 58 -1.33 -11.53 10.60
CA ARG A 58 -1.12 -12.76 11.38
C ARG A 58 -0.98 -13.99 10.48
N TRP A 59 -1.75 -14.07 9.40
CA TRP A 59 -1.67 -15.18 8.44
C TRP A 59 -0.37 -15.18 7.61
N LEU A 60 0.20 -14.00 7.37
CA LEU A 60 1.47 -13.81 6.65
C LEU A 60 2.71 -14.07 7.50
N GLU A 61 2.57 -14.20 8.82
CA GLU A 61 3.69 -14.45 9.72
C GLU A 61 4.45 -15.73 9.29
N GLY A 62 5.75 -15.57 9.00
CA GLY A 62 6.61 -16.67 8.55
C GLY A 62 6.49 -17.05 7.07
N LYS A 63 5.62 -16.38 6.29
CA LYS A 63 5.44 -16.62 4.84
C LYS A 63 6.19 -15.60 3.99
N ILE A 64 6.15 -14.34 4.39
CA ILE A 64 6.80 -13.23 3.71
C ILE A 64 7.44 -12.30 4.76
N PRO A 65 8.54 -11.59 4.47
CA PRO A 65 9.07 -10.59 5.39
C PRO A 65 8.09 -9.43 5.54
N ALA A 66 7.37 -9.38 6.66
CA ALA A 66 6.42 -8.32 6.99
C ALA A 66 6.39 -8.10 8.51
N PRO A 67 5.88 -6.94 8.99
CA PRO A 67 5.68 -6.72 10.41
C PRO A 67 4.82 -7.82 11.06
N ARG A 68 5.28 -8.37 12.17
CA ARG A 68 4.45 -9.22 13.03
C ARG A 68 3.61 -8.36 13.97
N VAL A 69 2.33 -8.68 14.07
CA VAL A 69 1.41 -8.06 15.04
C VAL A 69 1.83 -8.44 16.46
N ILE A 70 2.11 -7.45 17.29
CA ILE A 70 2.44 -7.62 18.71
C ILE A 70 1.18 -7.47 19.56
N SER A 71 0.40 -6.41 19.29
CA SER A 71 -0.84 -6.12 19.99
C SER A 71 -1.77 -5.34 19.06
N PHE A 72 -3.06 -5.64 19.13
CA PHE A 72 -4.09 -4.91 18.41
C PHE A 72 -5.28 -4.67 19.35
N VAL A 73 -5.68 -3.41 19.48
CA VAL A 73 -6.79 -2.99 20.34
C VAL A 73 -7.64 -1.98 19.58
N GLU A 74 -8.95 -2.04 19.79
CA GLU A 74 -9.89 -1.03 19.31
C GLU A 74 -10.57 -0.38 20.52
N ASP A 75 -10.78 0.93 20.48
CA ASP A 75 -11.73 1.61 21.36
C ASP A 75 -12.96 2.09 20.55
N ASP A 76 -13.72 3.04 21.08
CA ASP A 76 -14.92 3.59 20.42
C ASP A 76 -14.59 4.43 19.17
N LYS A 77 -13.36 4.93 19.06
CA LYS A 77 -12.94 5.88 18.02
C LYS A 77 -11.78 5.39 17.19
N CYS A 78 -10.82 4.72 17.82
CA CYS A 78 -9.53 4.42 17.22
C CYS A 78 -9.23 2.93 17.21
N ALA A 79 -8.42 2.52 16.24
CA ALA A 79 -7.71 1.25 16.23
C ALA A 79 -6.21 1.49 16.48
N TYR A 80 -5.62 0.62 17.30
CA TYR A 80 -4.22 0.69 17.73
C TYR A 80 -3.53 -0.60 17.33
N LEU A 81 -2.61 -0.52 16.39
CA LEU A 81 -1.85 -1.66 15.89
C LEU A 81 -0.37 -1.49 16.21
N LEU A 82 0.09 -2.25 17.21
CA LEU A 82 1.49 -2.38 17.56
C LEU A 82 2.10 -3.57 16.83
N MET A 83 3.17 -3.35 16.09
CA MET A 83 3.84 -4.36 15.26
C MET A 83 5.36 -4.24 15.34
N THR A 84 6.07 -5.30 14.96
CA THR A 84 7.54 -5.25 14.83
C THR A 84 7.97 -4.31 13.72
N ARG A 85 9.07 -3.58 13.91
CA ARG A 85 9.64 -2.71 12.88
C ARG A 85 10.44 -3.51 11.86
N VAL A 86 10.18 -3.26 10.58
CA VAL A 86 11.02 -3.75 9.48
C VAL A 86 12.25 -2.84 9.34
N ARG A 87 13.43 -3.45 9.20
CA ARG A 87 14.70 -2.72 8.99
C ARG A 87 14.95 -2.53 7.50
N GLY A 88 15.83 -1.59 7.17
CA GLY A 88 16.21 -1.29 5.80
C GLY A 88 15.73 0.09 5.37
N LYS A 89 15.96 0.38 4.10
CA LYS A 89 15.55 1.62 3.46
C LYS A 89 14.35 1.36 2.58
N MET A 90 13.43 2.32 2.53
CA MET A 90 12.34 2.31 1.54
C MET A 90 12.92 2.27 0.13
N SER A 91 12.23 1.63 -0.80
CA SER A 91 12.73 1.50 -2.18
C SER A 91 12.72 2.83 -2.95
N CYS A 92 11.98 3.84 -2.48
CA CYS A 92 12.06 5.24 -2.94
C CYS A 92 13.23 6.04 -2.32
N ASP A 93 14.05 5.44 -1.45
CA ASP A 93 15.24 6.13 -0.91
C ASP A 93 16.16 6.56 -2.06
N ARG A 94 16.75 7.75 -1.91
CA ARG A 94 17.68 8.33 -2.88
C ARG A 94 18.76 7.34 -3.34
N TYR A 95 19.23 6.48 -2.44
CA TYR A 95 20.22 5.44 -2.79
C TYR A 95 19.75 4.55 -3.95
N TYR A 96 18.51 4.07 -3.91
CA TYR A 96 17.97 3.17 -4.94
C TYR A 96 17.47 3.94 -6.16
N MET A 97 16.88 5.12 -5.97
CA MET A 97 16.42 5.96 -7.08
C MET A 97 17.58 6.44 -7.99
N GLU A 98 18.81 6.55 -7.45
CA GLU A 98 20.01 6.81 -8.24
C GLU A 98 20.65 5.54 -8.84
N ARG A 99 20.05 4.35 -8.63
CA ARG A 99 20.54 3.02 -9.03
C ARG A 99 19.42 2.14 -9.59
N PRO A 100 18.78 2.52 -10.72
CA PRO A 100 17.68 1.75 -11.29
C PRO A 100 18.04 0.30 -11.63
N ASP A 101 19.28 0.05 -12.06
CA ASP A 101 19.77 -1.29 -12.36
C ASP A 101 19.77 -2.22 -11.12
N GLU A 102 19.85 -1.66 -9.90
CA GLU A 102 19.70 -2.40 -8.65
C GLU A 102 18.22 -2.45 -8.21
N LEU A 103 17.50 -1.34 -8.34
CA LEU A 103 16.13 -1.19 -7.84
C LEU A 103 15.12 -2.05 -8.62
N ILE A 104 15.14 -2.01 -9.95
CA ILE A 104 14.09 -2.63 -10.79
C ILE A 104 14.04 -4.16 -10.59
N PRO A 105 15.17 -4.89 -10.57
CA PRO A 105 15.16 -6.31 -10.24
C PRO A 105 14.62 -6.61 -8.83
N LEU A 106 14.87 -5.74 -7.85
CA LEU A 106 14.34 -5.88 -6.49
C LEU A 106 12.82 -5.67 -6.44
N LEU A 107 12.28 -4.68 -7.15
CA LEU A 107 10.82 -4.48 -7.27
C LEU A 107 10.14 -5.68 -7.91
N ALA A 108 10.69 -6.20 -9.01
CA ALA A 108 10.19 -7.42 -9.65
C ALA A 108 10.29 -8.65 -8.72
N LYS A 109 11.36 -8.76 -7.94
CA LYS A 109 11.51 -9.80 -6.91
C LYS A 109 10.43 -9.67 -5.83
N ALA A 110 10.15 -8.46 -5.35
CA ALA A 110 9.14 -8.20 -4.34
C ALA A 110 7.74 -8.65 -4.80
N ILE A 111 7.35 -8.31 -6.02
CA ILE A 111 6.10 -8.76 -6.65
C ILE A 111 6.06 -10.29 -6.76
N LYS A 112 7.13 -10.92 -7.26
CA LYS A 112 7.21 -12.39 -7.38
C LYS A 112 7.16 -13.11 -6.03
N MET A 113 7.67 -12.49 -4.95
CA MET A 113 7.57 -13.04 -3.60
C MET A 113 6.11 -13.13 -3.15
N LEU A 114 5.31 -12.08 -3.37
CA LEU A 114 3.88 -12.09 -3.10
C LEU A 114 3.18 -13.21 -3.90
N TRP A 115 3.43 -13.28 -5.21
CA TRP A 115 2.83 -14.30 -6.08
C TRP A 115 3.21 -15.75 -5.72
N SER A 116 4.33 -15.93 -5.02
CA SER A 116 4.79 -17.27 -4.61
C SER A 116 4.03 -17.86 -3.42
N ILE A 117 3.23 -17.05 -2.71
CA ILE A 117 2.46 -17.51 -1.56
C ILE A 117 1.23 -18.31 -2.02
N ASP A 118 1.05 -19.51 -1.45
CA ASP A 118 -0.19 -20.28 -1.64
C ASP A 118 -1.37 -19.58 -0.97
N ILE A 119 -2.33 -19.16 -1.80
CA ILE A 119 -3.52 -18.41 -1.38
C ILE A 119 -4.71 -19.29 -0.98
N LYS A 120 -4.60 -20.62 -1.06
CA LYS A 120 -5.72 -21.54 -0.79
C LYS A 120 -6.40 -21.32 0.56
N ASP A 121 -5.61 -21.02 1.59
CA ASP A 121 -6.07 -20.78 2.95
C ASP A 121 -5.98 -19.30 3.34
N CYS A 122 -5.93 -18.38 2.36
CA CYS A 122 -5.88 -16.94 2.62
C CYS A 122 -7.20 -16.47 3.25
N PRO A 123 -7.16 -15.73 4.38
CA PRO A 123 -8.36 -15.35 5.11
C PRO A 123 -9.12 -14.18 4.50
N VAL A 124 -8.46 -13.38 3.67
CA VAL A 124 -8.99 -12.11 3.15
C VAL A 124 -9.04 -12.16 1.64
N MET A 125 -10.22 -11.88 1.09
CA MET A 125 -10.46 -11.75 -0.34
C MET A 125 -10.77 -10.29 -0.64
N LYS A 126 -9.98 -9.67 -1.52
CA LYS A 126 -10.14 -8.30 -2.02
C LYS A 126 -10.44 -8.39 -3.51
N ASP A 127 -11.55 -9.05 -3.84
CA ASP A 127 -11.93 -9.20 -5.23
C ASP A 127 -12.42 -7.87 -5.83
N LEU A 128 -12.41 -7.80 -7.15
CA LEU A 128 -12.79 -6.59 -7.87
C LEU A 128 -14.26 -6.19 -7.62
N ASP A 129 -15.14 -7.15 -7.31
CA ASP A 129 -16.53 -6.87 -6.93
C ASP A 129 -16.60 -6.12 -5.58
N GLY A 130 -15.81 -6.54 -4.58
CA GLY A 130 -15.72 -5.90 -3.28
C GLY A 130 -15.14 -4.49 -3.37
N GLU A 131 -14.04 -4.32 -4.12
CA GLU A 131 -13.40 -3.02 -4.27
C GLU A 131 -14.27 -2.03 -5.06
N LEU A 132 -14.98 -2.46 -6.11
CA LEU A 132 -15.93 -1.59 -6.81
C LEU A 132 -17.13 -1.18 -5.94
N LYS A 133 -17.59 -2.05 -5.02
CA LYS A 133 -18.63 -1.67 -4.04
C LYS A 133 -18.14 -0.63 -3.04
N LYS A 134 -16.88 -0.72 -2.62
CA LYS A 134 -16.26 0.30 -1.75
C LYS A 134 -16.12 1.62 -2.49
N ALA A 135 -15.64 1.59 -3.73
CA ALA A 135 -15.56 2.75 -4.59
C ALA A 135 -16.94 3.39 -4.81
N GLU A 136 -17.97 2.59 -5.08
CA GLU A 136 -19.37 3.05 -5.18
C GLU A 136 -19.83 3.77 -3.91
N TYR A 137 -19.64 3.16 -2.74
CA TYR A 137 -19.97 3.78 -1.47
C TYR A 137 -19.27 5.14 -1.30
N ARG A 138 -17.96 5.22 -1.59
CA ARG A 138 -17.17 6.46 -1.47
C ARG A 138 -17.68 7.55 -2.42
N VAL A 139 -18.00 7.19 -3.65
CA VAL A 139 -18.56 8.11 -4.65
C VAL A 139 -19.94 8.62 -4.22
N GLU A 140 -20.81 7.74 -3.74
CA GLU A 140 -22.17 8.10 -3.30
C GLU A 140 -22.18 9.02 -2.08
N HIS A 141 -21.20 8.85 -1.18
CA HIS A 141 -21.09 9.62 0.07
C HIS A 141 -20.14 10.81 -0.03
N GLY A 142 -19.56 11.08 -1.20
CA GLY A 142 -18.65 12.22 -1.42
C GLY A 142 -17.34 12.11 -0.63
N LEU A 143 -16.84 10.88 -0.46
CA LEU A 143 -15.60 10.58 0.27
C LEU A 143 -14.35 10.55 -0.64
N VAL A 144 -14.52 10.71 -1.95
CA VAL A 144 -13.41 10.74 -2.92
C VAL A 144 -12.73 12.11 -2.88
N ASP A 145 -11.44 12.14 -2.59
CA ASP A 145 -10.63 13.36 -2.65
C ASP A 145 -10.13 13.60 -4.07
N VAL A 146 -10.94 14.31 -4.86
CA VAL A 146 -10.59 14.68 -6.25
C VAL A 146 -9.34 15.54 -6.38
N SER A 147 -8.83 16.12 -5.29
CA SER A 147 -7.60 16.92 -5.32
C SER A 147 -6.33 16.10 -5.22
N ASP A 148 -6.44 14.83 -4.79
CA ASP A 148 -5.32 13.88 -4.74
C ASP A 148 -5.19 13.01 -5.99
N ALA A 149 -6.17 13.09 -6.89
CA ALA A 149 -6.21 12.40 -8.16
C ALA A 149 -5.15 12.92 -9.15
N GLU A 150 -4.83 12.12 -10.18
CA GLU A 150 -4.01 12.58 -11.30
C GLU A 150 -4.63 13.83 -11.94
N PRO A 151 -3.80 14.82 -12.33
CA PRO A 151 -4.29 16.11 -12.83
C PRO A 151 -5.23 16.02 -14.05
N ASP A 152 -5.16 14.92 -14.80
CA ASP A 152 -5.97 14.63 -15.98
C ASP A 152 -7.05 13.56 -15.75
N THR A 153 -7.25 13.06 -14.52
CA THR A 153 -8.36 12.14 -14.21
C THR A 153 -9.69 12.88 -14.24
N PHE A 154 -9.84 13.96 -13.45
CA PHE A 154 -11.12 14.63 -13.22
C PHE A 154 -11.18 16.06 -13.77
N GLY A 155 -12.40 16.54 -14.04
CA GLY A 155 -12.70 17.94 -14.36
C GLY A 155 -12.92 18.22 -15.85
N GLU A 156 -13.04 19.50 -16.22
CA GLU A 156 -13.42 19.91 -17.59
C GLU A 156 -12.42 19.46 -18.66
N ASN A 157 -11.14 19.37 -18.30
CA ASN A 157 -10.06 18.89 -19.17
C ASN A 157 -9.58 17.48 -18.80
N GLY A 158 -10.22 16.84 -17.81
CA GLY A 158 -9.89 15.49 -17.39
C GLY A 158 -10.58 14.44 -18.26
N ARG A 159 -10.17 13.19 -18.14
CA ARG A 159 -10.80 12.05 -18.82
C ARG A 159 -12.24 11.81 -18.36
N PHE A 160 -12.53 12.13 -17.10
CA PHE A 160 -13.84 12.00 -16.49
C PHE A 160 -14.27 13.34 -15.91
N LYS A 161 -15.55 13.68 -16.05
CA LYS A 161 -16.11 14.89 -15.47
C LYS A 161 -16.06 14.87 -13.95
N ASP A 162 -16.36 13.72 -13.34
CA ASP A 162 -16.46 13.53 -11.90
C ASP A 162 -16.28 12.04 -11.50
N PRO A 163 -16.15 11.72 -10.21
CA PRO A 163 -16.01 10.34 -9.73
C PRO A 163 -17.13 9.38 -10.13
N LYS A 164 -18.34 9.88 -10.44
CA LYS A 164 -19.46 9.01 -10.87
C LYS A 164 -19.26 8.52 -12.30
N GLU A 165 -18.77 9.38 -13.18
CA GLU A 165 -18.45 8.97 -14.55
C GLU A 165 -17.31 7.95 -14.57
N LEU A 166 -16.29 8.15 -13.74
CA LEU A 166 -15.21 7.17 -13.57
C LEU A 166 -15.73 5.83 -13.05
N LEU A 167 -16.56 5.82 -12.01
CA LEU A 167 -17.16 4.59 -11.48
C LEU A 167 -17.97 3.84 -12.54
N SER A 168 -18.78 4.55 -13.34
CA SER A 168 -19.53 3.93 -14.45
C SER A 168 -18.60 3.30 -15.47
N TRP A 169 -17.51 3.98 -15.82
CA TRP A 169 -16.52 3.45 -16.77
C TRP A 169 -15.85 2.18 -16.22
N LEU A 170 -15.44 2.18 -14.95
CA LEU A 170 -14.84 1.00 -14.29
C LEU A 170 -15.80 -0.19 -14.29
N GLN A 171 -17.09 0.04 -14.02
CA GLN A 171 -18.12 -1.00 -14.06
C GLN A 171 -18.29 -1.61 -15.47
N ASP A 172 -18.13 -0.81 -16.53
CA ASP A 172 -18.29 -1.24 -17.92
C ASP A 172 -17.01 -1.88 -18.51
N HIS A 173 -15.83 -1.62 -17.95
CA HIS A 173 -14.52 -1.99 -18.51
C HIS A 173 -13.74 -3.00 -17.65
N ARG A 174 -14.45 -3.86 -16.93
CA ARG A 174 -13.85 -4.83 -15.98
C ARG A 174 -12.84 -5.74 -16.69
N PRO A 175 -11.58 -5.83 -16.21
CA PRO A 175 -10.57 -6.68 -16.83
C PRO A 175 -10.81 -8.17 -16.52
N SER A 176 -10.14 -9.04 -17.28
CA SER A 176 -9.98 -10.45 -16.89
C SER A 176 -9.09 -10.55 -15.65
N LEU A 177 -9.41 -11.49 -14.76
CA LEU A 177 -8.73 -11.61 -13.46
C LEU A 177 -7.78 -12.83 -13.42
N GLU A 178 -6.60 -12.60 -12.85
CA GLU A 178 -5.57 -13.59 -12.52
C GLU A 178 -5.20 -13.42 -11.04
N THR A 179 -5.81 -14.25 -10.19
CA THR A 179 -5.74 -14.07 -8.74
C THR A 179 -4.41 -14.53 -8.14
N VAL A 180 -3.85 -13.68 -7.28
CA VAL A 180 -2.62 -13.89 -6.52
C VAL A 180 -2.79 -13.32 -5.12
N LEU A 181 -1.78 -13.50 -4.27
CA LEU A 181 -1.65 -12.64 -3.10
C LEU A 181 -1.24 -11.24 -3.58
N SER A 182 -2.07 -10.24 -3.30
CA SER A 182 -1.83 -8.83 -3.56
C SER A 182 -1.55 -8.10 -2.26
N HIS A 183 -0.63 -7.13 -2.29
CA HIS A 183 -0.41 -6.18 -1.20
C HIS A 183 -1.56 -5.17 -1.12
N GLY A 184 -2.10 -4.75 -2.26
CA GLY A 184 -3.21 -3.78 -2.36
C GLY A 184 -2.78 -2.32 -2.14
N ASP A 185 -1.48 -2.05 -2.10
CA ASP A 185 -0.86 -0.70 -2.14
C ASP A 185 0.66 -0.86 -2.33
N LEU A 186 1.09 -1.59 -3.37
CA LEU A 186 2.51 -1.92 -3.56
C LEU A 186 3.32 -0.75 -4.15
N CYS A 187 3.25 0.41 -3.52
CA CYS A 187 4.04 1.58 -3.85
C CYS A 187 5.49 1.46 -3.34
N LEU A 188 6.42 2.23 -3.91
CA LEU A 188 7.84 2.20 -3.53
C LEU A 188 8.13 2.40 -2.01
N PRO A 189 7.47 3.30 -1.27
CA PRO A 189 7.71 3.44 0.17
C PRO A 189 7.33 2.19 0.99
N ASN A 190 6.47 1.32 0.45
CA ASN A 190 5.96 0.14 1.15
C ASN A 190 6.87 -1.10 0.99
N ILE A 191 7.93 -0.99 0.19
CA ILE A 191 8.95 -2.03 -0.01
C ILE A 191 10.25 -1.60 0.66
N LEU A 192 10.70 -2.34 1.66
CA LEU A 192 11.99 -2.11 2.32
C LEU A 192 13.06 -3.07 1.82
N ILE A 193 14.26 -2.52 1.68
CA ILE A 193 15.45 -3.23 1.20
C ILE A 193 16.57 -3.03 2.23
N ASP A 194 17.18 -4.13 2.66
CA ASP A 194 18.36 -4.15 3.54
C ASP A 194 19.41 -5.11 3.00
N ASN A 195 20.68 -4.72 3.05
CA ASN A 195 21.82 -5.52 2.56
C ASN A 195 21.63 -6.09 1.13
N GLY A 196 20.98 -5.33 0.25
CA GLY A 196 20.78 -5.70 -1.16
C GLY A 196 19.67 -6.72 -1.40
N ASP A 197 18.80 -6.98 -0.40
CA ASP A 197 17.64 -7.84 -0.57
C ASP A 197 16.38 -7.24 0.09
N ILE A 198 15.20 -7.74 -0.31
CA ILE A 198 13.91 -7.38 0.27
C ILE A 198 13.90 -7.76 1.75
N SER A 199 13.83 -6.74 2.61
CA SER A 199 13.83 -6.90 4.06
C SER A 199 12.41 -6.85 4.64
N GLY A 200 11.46 -6.29 3.91
CA GLY A 200 10.04 -6.54 4.13
C GLY A 200 9.07 -5.58 3.47
N PHE A 201 7.80 -5.91 3.60
CA PHE A 201 6.65 -5.14 3.14
C PHE A 201 5.98 -4.46 4.32
N ILE A 202 5.68 -3.17 4.22
CA ILE A 202 4.94 -2.41 5.25
C ILE A 202 3.61 -1.92 4.69
N ASP A 203 2.72 -1.50 5.59
CA ASP A 203 1.34 -1.10 5.24
C ASP A 203 0.50 -2.21 4.57
N MET A 204 0.57 -3.41 5.16
CA MET A 204 -0.14 -4.62 4.73
C MET A 204 -1.67 -4.58 4.97
N GLY A 205 -2.26 -3.39 5.16
CA GLY A 205 -3.67 -3.24 5.54
C GLY A 205 -4.66 -3.67 4.46
N ASN A 206 -4.28 -3.50 3.19
CA ASN A 206 -5.09 -3.87 2.04
C ASN A 206 -4.76 -5.26 1.47
N CYS A 207 -3.86 -6.00 2.12
CA CYS A 207 -3.37 -7.26 1.60
C CYS A 207 -4.48 -8.33 1.57
N GLY A 208 -4.54 -9.12 0.49
CA GLY A 208 -5.54 -10.15 0.30
C GLY A 208 -5.43 -10.84 -1.06
N ILE A 209 -6.37 -11.73 -1.36
CA ILE A 209 -6.50 -12.30 -2.71
C ILE A 209 -7.06 -11.23 -3.65
N ALA A 210 -6.30 -10.83 -4.67
CA ALA A 210 -6.74 -9.90 -5.71
C ALA A 210 -6.07 -10.22 -7.05
N ASP A 211 -6.38 -9.43 -8.08
CA ASP A 211 -5.74 -9.55 -9.39
C ASP A 211 -4.27 -9.11 -9.34
N LYS A 212 -3.40 -9.82 -10.04
CA LYS A 212 -1.95 -9.50 -10.04
C LYS A 212 -1.62 -8.10 -10.56
N TRP A 213 -2.46 -7.52 -11.42
CA TRP A 213 -2.20 -6.22 -12.03
C TRP A 213 -2.46 -5.05 -11.08
N GLU A 214 -3.16 -5.26 -9.97
CA GLU A 214 -3.33 -4.24 -8.93
C GLU A 214 -1.97 -3.79 -8.39
N ASP A 215 -1.18 -4.73 -7.87
CA ASP A 215 0.16 -4.44 -7.33
C ASP A 215 1.14 -3.96 -8.41
N ILE A 216 1.07 -4.52 -9.63
CA ILE A 216 1.92 -4.06 -10.74
C ILE A 216 1.59 -2.61 -11.07
N ALA A 217 0.31 -2.24 -11.15
CA ALA A 217 -0.13 -0.89 -11.47
C ALA A 217 0.31 0.13 -10.41
N MET A 218 0.16 -0.21 -9.13
CA MET A 218 0.61 0.64 -8.02
C MET A 218 2.14 0.82 -8.03
N CYS A 219 2.88 -0.27 -8.22
CA CYS A 219 4.34 -0.22 -8.31
C CYS A 219 4.79 0.60 -9.52
N TYR A 220 4.16 0.39 -10.68
CA TYR A 220 4.43 1.12 -11.92
C TYR A 220 4.17 2.64 -11.76
N ARG A 221 3.00 3.01 -11.24
CA ARG A 221 2.63 4.41 -10.99
C ARG A 221 3.58 5.06 -9.99
N SER A 222 3.86 4.39 -8.88
CA SER A 222 4.77 4.89 -7.85
C SER A 222 6.20 5.06 -8.39
N LEU A 223 6.69 4.12 -9.19
CA LEU A 223 7.98 4.25 -9.87
C LEU A 223 7.98 5.47 -10.80
N LYS A 224 6.89 5.65 -11.57
CA LYS A 224 6.68 6.80 -12.45
C LYS A 224 6.83 8.15 -11.76
N HIS A 225 6.04 8.39 -10.72
CA HIS A 225 6.06 9.65 -9.99
C HIS A 225 7.38 9.92 -9.28
N ASN A 226 8.04 8.87 -8.79
CA ASN A 226 9.32 9.03 -8.14
C ASN A 226 10.43 9.46 -9.10
N PHE A 227 10.37 9.10 -10.39
CA PHE A 227 11.40 9.51 -11.34
C PHE A 227 11.06 10.78 -12.14
N ASP A 228 9.79 11.05 -12.42
CA ASP A 228 9.38 12.15 -13.33
C ASP A 228 9.45 13.55 -12.69
N GLY A 229 9.74 13.60 -11.39
CA GLY A 229 9.85 14.84 -10.63
C GLY A 229 8.58 15.24 -9.89
N THR A 230 7.55 14.40 -9.86
CA THR A 230 6.33 14.62 -9.06
C THR A 230 6.67 14.97 -7.61
N TYR A 231 7.69 14.33 -7.03
CA TYR A 231 8.18 14.59 -5.67
C TYR A 231 9.41 15.53 -5.60
N GLY A 232 9.62 16.38 -6.61
CA GLY A 232 10.59 17.47 -6.61
C GLY A 232 11.99 17.15 -7.14
N LYS A 233 12.29 15.88 -7.47
CA LYS A 233 13.54 15.50 -8.14
C LYS A 233 13.28 14.55 -9.30
N VAL A 234 13.84 14.90 -10.46
CA VAL A 234 13.85 14.03 -11.63
C VAL A 234 15.04 13.08 -11.55
N TYR A 235 14.79 11.78 -11.66
CA TYR A 235 15.83 10.75 -11.75
C TYR A 235 15.96 10.29 -13.20
N GLN A 236 17.19 10.28 -13.71
CA GLN A 236 17.47 9.91 -15.11
C GLN A 236 17.68 8.40 -15.23
N GLY A 237 17.33 7.83 -16.38
CA GLY A 237 17.63 6.43 -16.72
C GLY A 237 16.69 5.40 -16.09
N ILE A 238 15.55 5.83 -15.54
CA ILE A 238 14.48 4.93 -15.11
C ILE A 238 13.42 4.87 -16.21
N ASP A 239 13.18 3.66 -16.71
CA ASP A 239 12.05 3.35 -17.58
C ASP A 239 11.21 2.28 -16.86
N PRO A 240 9.99 2.60 -16.39
CA PRO A 240 9.10 1.63 -15.75
C PRO A 240 8.81 0.40 -16.59
N VAL A 241 8.95 0.49 -17.92
CA VAL A 241 8.76 -0.65 -18.80
C VAL A 241 9.75 -1.78 -18.47
N LEU A 242 10.92 -1.45 -17.91
CA LEU A 242 11.90 -2.44 -17.45
C LEU A 242 11.36 -3.32 -16.32
N LEU A 243 10.37 -2.87 -15.54
CA LEU A 243 9.71 -3.70 -14.53
C LEU A 243 9.09 -4.94 -15.17
N PHE A 244 8.40 -4.80 -16.30
CA PHE A 244 7.77 -5.92 -17.01
C PHE A 244 8.80 -6.91 -17.55
N LYS A 245 9.94 -6.40 -18.03
CA LYS A 245 11.07 -7.24 -18.47
C LYS A 245 11.61 -8.09 -17.32
N GLU A 246 11.83 -7.51 -16.15
CA GLU A 246 12.28 -8.24 -14.96
C GLU A 246 11.20 -9.19 -14.43
N LEU A 247 9.92 -8.83 -14.53
CA LEU A 247 8.79 -9.70 -14.21
C LEU A 247 8.70 -10.91 -15.17
N GLY A 248 9.14 -10.75 -16.42
CA GLY A 248 9.03 -11.77 -17.46
C GLY A 248 7.63 -11.87 -18.06
N ILE A 249 6.92 -10.75 -18.12
CA ILE A 249 5.56 -10.64 -18.66
C ILE A 249 5.49 -9.52 -19.71
N GLU A 250 4.56 -9.63 -20.65
CA GLU A 250 4.26 -8.52 -21.56
C GLU A 250 3.45 -7.44 -20.81
N PRO A 251 3.71 -6.13 -21.03
CA PRO A 251 2.90 -5.07 -20.44
C PRO A 251 1.45 -5.10 -20.95
N ASP A 252 0.49 -5.03 -20.03
CA ASP A 252 -0.93 -4.84 -20.31
C ASP A 252 -1.32 -3.43 -19.83
N MET A 253 -1.17 -2.45 -20.71
CA MET A 253 -1.39 -1.05 -20.35
C MET A 253 -2.87 -0.73 -20.08
N GLU A 254 -3.80 -1.52 -20.62
CA GLU A 254 -5.23 -1.36 -20.33
C GLU A 254 -5.52 -1.75 -18.88
N LYS A 255 -4.92 -2.84 -18.37
CA LYS A 255 -5.03 -3.21 -16.95
C LYS A 255 -4.31 -2.24 -16.04
N ILE A 256 -3.11 -1.77 -16.41
CA ILE A 256 -2.40 -0.74 -15.64
C ILE A 256 -3.27 0.51 -15.49
N ASP A 257 -3.84 1.02 -16.59
CA ASP A 257 -4.74 2.17 -16.59
C ASP A 257 -5.98 1.91 -15.72
N TYR A 258 -6.60 0.74 -15.86
CA TYR A 258 -7.78 0.37 -15.06
C TYR A 258 -7.51 0.40 -13.56
N TYR A 259 -6.41 -0.21 -13.08
CA TYR A 259 -6.12 -0.28 -11.65
C TYR A 259 -5.60 1.05 -11.08
N ILE A 260 -4.90 1.86 -11.88
CA ILE A 260 -4.59 3.24 -11.50
C ILE A 260 -5.88 4.02 -11.30
N LEU A 261 -6.79 3.98 -12.28
CA LEU A 261 -8.07 4.66 -12.24
C LEU A 261 -8.99 4.18 -11.12
N LEU A 262 -8.96 2.89 -10.78
CA LEU A 262 -9.71 2.37 -9.63
C LEU A 262 -9.21 3.01 -8.32
N ASP A 263 -7.89 3.14 -8.17
CA ASP A 263 -7.27 3.73 -6.98
C ASP A 263 -7.59 5.23 -6.81
N GLU A 264 -7.85 5.97 -7.90
CA GLU A 264 -8.32 7.37 -7.85
C GLU A 264 -9.65 7.57 -7.11
N LEU A 265 -10.38 6.48 -6.82
CA LEU A 265 -11.61 6.51 -6.02
C LEU A 265 -11.36 6.24 -4.53
N PHE A 266 -10.12 5.97 -4.09
CA PHE A 266 -9.72 5.65 -2.70
C PHE A 266 -8.93 6.77 -2.02
#